data_AF-A0NSV8-F1
#
_entry.id   AF-A0NSV8-F1
#
_cell.length_a   1.000
_cell.length_b   1.000
_cell.length_c   1.000
_cell.angle_alpha   90.00
_cell.angle_beta   90.00
_cell.angle_gamma   90.00
#
_symmetry.space_group_name_H-M   'P 1'
#
loop_
_entity.id
_entity.type
_entity.pdbx_description
1 polymer ?
#
loop_
_entity_poly.entity_id
_entity_poly.type
_entity_poly.pdbx_seq_one_letter_code
_entity_poly.pdbx_strand_id
1 'polypeptide(L)'
;MPIDILMPALSPTMEEGKLAKWLKAEGDTISAGDVIAEIETDKATMEVEAVDEGTLGKILVAEGTDNVKVNAKIAVLLAEGEDASAINASGEKPAEEKPAPAEAEASALRVPRALRLSRPRQHRLHLRRRLPTIRKFRKAQR
;
A
#
# COMPACT_ATOMS: atom_id res chain seq x y z
N MET A 1 22.08 2.35 23.53
CA MET A 1 22.41 2.64 22.13
C MET A 1 21.52 1.76 21.29
N PRO A 2 20.89 2.26 20.22
CA PRO A 2 20.03 1.46 19.38
C PRO A 2 20.82 0.32 18.75
N ILE A 3 20.22 -0.86 18.71
CA ILE A 3 20.78 -2.07 18.10
C ILE A 3 20.24 -2.15 16.68
N ASP A 4 21.12 -2.23 15.70
CA ASP A 4 20.72 -2.32 14.30
C ASP A 4 20.46 -3.78 13.94
N ILE A 5 19.21 -4.10 13.57
CA ILE A 5 18.88 -5.42 13.04
C ILE A 5 19.34 -5.46 11.59
N LEU A 6 20.29 -6.36 11.32
CA LEU A 6 20.76 -6.62 9.97
C LEU A 6 20.10 -7.87 9.40
N MET A 7 19.98 -7.93 8.08
CA MET A 7 19.53 -9.10 7.35
C MET A 7 20.50 -10.28 7.58
N PRO A 8 20.07 -11.38 8.24
CA PRO A 8 20.95 -12.50 8.51
C PRO A 8 21.26 -13.30 7.24
N ALA A 9 22.46 -13.86 7.20
CA ALA A 9 22.84 -14.81 6.16
C ALA A 9 22.29 -16.20 6.51
N LEU A 10 21.15 -16.59 5.91
CA LEU A 10 20.56 -17.92 6.11
C LEU A 10 21.25 -19.03 5.29
N SER A 11 22.11 -18.64 4.35
CA SER A 11 22.91 -19.57 3.55
C SER A 11 24.28 -18.95 3.22
N PRO A 12 25.36 -19.76 3.16
CA PRO A 12 26.71 -19.28 2.87
C PRO A 12 26.88 -18.69 1.45
N THR A 13 25.91 -18.89 0.55
CA THR A 13 25.93 -18.36 -0.82
C THR A 13 24.83 -17.32 -1.07
N MET A 14 24.18 -16.82 -0.01
CA MET A 14 23.09 -15.85 -0.12
C MET A 14 23.66 -14.43 -0.19
N GLU A 15 23.27 -13.65 -1.20
CA GLU A 15 23.63 -12.23 -1.33
C GLU A 15 22.44 -11.31 -1.04
N GLU A 16 21.23 -11.76 -1.36
CA GLU A 16 19.98 -11.03 -1.17
C GLU A 16 18.82 -11.98 -0.82
N GLY A 17 17.79 -11.45 -0.16
CA GLY A 17 16.58 -12.16 0.22
C GLY A 17 15.36 -11.25 0.19
N LYS A 18 14.18 -11.85 0.24
CA LYS A 18 12.92 -11.11 0.32
C LYS A 18 12.39 -11.20 1.75
N LEU A 19 12.05 -10.05 2.33
CA LEU A 19 11.39 -10.03 3.63
C LEU A 19 9.90 -10.29 3.38
N ALA A 20 9.44 -11.50 3.64
CA ALA A 20 8.09 -11.94 3.28
C ALA A 20 7.05 -11.29 4.19
N LYS A 21 7.26 -11.35 5.51
CA LYS A 21 6.30 -10.88 6.51
C LYS A 21 6.96 -10.50 7.82
N TRP A 22 6.46 -9.46 8.48
CA TRP A 22 6.81 -9.15 9.85
C TRP A 22 5.85 -9.83 10.83
N LEU A 23 6.40 -10.47 11.86
CA LEU A 23 5.62 -11.08 12.96
C LEU A 23 5.54 -10.17 14.19
N LYS A 24 6.41 -9.16 14.26
CA LYS A 24 6.45 -8.14 15.31
C LYS A 24 6.27 -6.75 14.70
N ALA A 25 5.58 -5.87 15.42
CA ALA A 25 5.30 -4.50 14.99
C ALA A 25 6.13 -3.48 15.79
N GLU A 26 6.28 -2.27 15.25
CA GLU A 26 6.96 -1.17 15.95
C GLU A 26 6.34 -0.95 17.33
N GLY A 27 7.18 -0.97 18.37
CA GLY A 27 6.78 -0.91 19.78
C GLY A 27 6.65 -2.26 20.48
N ASP A 28 6.73 -3.39 19.76
CA ASP A 28 6.67 -4.71 20.39
C ASP A 28 7.98 -5.08 21.10
N THR A 29 7.85 -5.74 22.24
CA THR A 29 8.99 -6.37 22.92
C THR A 29 9.38 -7.66 22.22
N ILE A 30 10.69 -7.81 22.02
CA ILE A 30 11.36 -8.94 21.39
C ILE A 30 12.36 -9.50 22.39
N SER A 31 12.38 -10.82 22.54
CA SER A 31 13.37 -11.53 23.35
C SER A 31 14.31 -12.31 22.44
N ALA A 32 15.51 -12.66 22.92
CA ALA A 32 16.41 -13.52 22.16
C ALA A 32 15.73 -14.88 21.88
N GLY A 33 15.71 -15.28 20.61
CA GLY A 33 15.02 -16.48 20.13
C GLY A 33 13.56 -16.29 19.70
N ASP A 34 12.98 -15.10 19.87
CA ASP A 34 11.64 -14.81 19.34
C ASP A 34 11.68 -14.66 17.81
N VAL A 35 10.70 -15.23 17.11
CA VAL A 35 10.59 -15.04 15.65
C VAL A 35 10.06 -13.64 15.35
N ILE A 36 10.85 -12.85 14.61
CA ILE A 36 10.56 -11.45 14.29
C ILE A 36 10.02 -11.25 12.88
N ALA A 37 10.48 -12.06 11.92
CA ALA A 37 10.13 -11.94 10.51
C ALA A 37 10.30 -13.27 9.78
N GLU A 38 9.62 -13.40 8.65
CA GLU A 38 9.78 -14.50 7.70
C GLU A 38 10.55 -13.98 6.47
N ILE A 39 11.60 -14.69 6.07
CA ILE A 39 12.35 -14.41 4.84
C ILE A 39 12.01 -15.48 3.82
N GLU A 40 11.60 -15.04 2.64
CA GLU A 40 11.47 -15.89 1.47
C GLU A 40 12.72 -15.75 0.60
N THR A 41 13.28 -16.87 0.20
CA THR A 41 14.40 -16.95 -0.74
C THR A 41 14.02 -17.84 -1.90
N ASP A 42 14.83 -17.85 -2.97
CA ASP A 42 14.65 -18.74 -4.13
C ASP A 42 14.58 -20.24 -3.73
N LYS A 43 15.13 -20.60 -2.57
CA LYS A 43 15.20 -22.01 -2.12
C LYS A 43 14.19 -22.38 -1.06
N ALA A 44 13.86 -21.46 -0.16
CA ALA A 44 12.96 -21.73 0.96
C ALA A 44 12.48 -20.44 1.61
N THR A 45 11.35 -20.54 2.30
CA THR A 45 10.93 -19.58 3.31
C THR A 45 11.45 -20.05 4.66
N MET A 46 12.14 -19.17 5.39
CA MET A 46 12.70 -19.45 6.70
C MET A 46 12.35 -18.32 7.67
N GLU A 47 12.19 -18.69 8.92
CA GLU A 47 11.87 -17.78 10.02
C GLU A 47 13.16 -17.18 10.60
N VAL A 48 13.17 -15.87 10.83
CA VAL A 48 14.26 -15.15 11.48
C VAL A 48 13.93 -14.99 12.95
N GLU A 49 14.77 -15.58 13.78
CA GLU A 49 14.77 -15.35 15.22
C GLU A 49 15.62 -14.13 15.60
N ALA A 50 15.20 -13.43 16.65
CA ALA A 50 15.94 -12.33 17.21
C ALA A 50 17.21 -12.83 17.91
N VAL A 51 18.35 -12.25 17.54
CA VAL A 51 19.62 -12.51 18.21
C VAL A 51 19.73 -11.71 19.51
N ASP A 52 19.13 -10.52 19.53
CA ASP A 52 19.17 -9.57 20.63
C ASP A 52 17.77 -9.33 21.21
N GLU A 53 17.71 -8.91 22.47
CA GLU A 53 16.48 -8.55 23.17
C GLU A 53 16.28 -7.03 23.25
N GLY A 54 15.02 -6.59 23.22
CA GLY A 54 14.68 -5.17 23.29
C GLY A 54 13.27 -4.87 22.76
N THR A 55 13.01 -3.61 22.45
CA THR A 55 11.75 -3.16 21.84
C THR A 55 11.99 -2.81 20.37
N LEU A 56 11.15 -3.32 19.45
CA LEU A 56 11.24 -2.99 18.04
C LEU A 56 10.99 -1.48 17.88
N GLY A 57 12.02 -0.72 17.56
CA GLY A 57 11.92 0.73 17.46
C GLY A 57 11.27 1.16 16.16
N LYS A 58 11.91 0.84 15.03
CA LYS A 58 11.45 1.24 13.70
C LYS A 58 11.82 0.22 12.64
N ILE A 59 10.88 -0.05 11.74
CA ILE A 59 11.07 -0.88 10.57
C ILE A 59 11.55 0.01 9.42
N LEU A 60 12.71 -0.31 8.87
CA LEU A 60 13.28 0.41 7.71
C LEU A 60 12.91 -0.28 6.40
N VAL A 61 12.68 -1.59 6.45
CA VAL A 61 12.31 -2.42 5.30
C VAL A 61 10.94 -3.04 5.56
N ALA A 62 9.95 -2.62 4.78
CA ALA A 62 8.59 -3.14 4.89
C ALA A 62 8.52 -4.63 4.49
N GLU A 63 7.49 -5.32 4.97
CA GLU A 63 7.16 -6.66 4.47
C GLU A 63 6.85 -6.65 2.97
N GLY A 64 7.11 -7.78 2.32
CA GLY A 64 7.03 -7.93 0.87
C GLY A 64 8.18 -7.29 0.10
N THR A 65 9.17 -6.69 0.75
CA THR A 65 10.31 -6.07 0.05
C THR A 65 11.26 -7.15 -0.49
N ASP A 66 11.41 -7.17 -1.81
CA ASP A 66 12.37 -8.03 -2.53
C ASP A 66 13.78 -7.42 -2.58
N ASN A 67 14.80 -8.25 -2.82
CA ASN A 67 16.20 -7.85 -3.04
C ASN A 67 16.87 -7.11 -1.86
N VAL A 68 16.56 -7.53 -0.63
CA VAL A 68 17.22 -7.03 0.58
C VAL A 68 18.57 -7.73 0.73
N LYS A 69 19.66 -6.97 0.70
CA LYS A 69 21.02 -7.52 0.78
C LYS A 69 21.31 -8.10 2.16
N VAL A 70 22.10 -9.18 2.19
CA VAL A 70 22.65 -9.72 3.45
C VAL A 70 23.51 -8.65 4.14
N ASN A 71 23.41 -8.58 5.48
CA ASN A 71 23.98 -7.51 6.31
C ASN A 71 23.39 -6.11 6.08
N ALA A 72 22.32 -5.95 5.29
CA ALA A 72 21.62 -4.68 5.18
C ALA A 72 20.78 -4.42 6.44
N LYS A 73 20.68 -3.16 6.85
CA LYS A 73 19.88 -2.74 7.99
C LYS A 73 18.38 -2.82 7.67
N ILE A 74 17.64 -3.65 8.40
CA ILE A 74 16.21 -3.90 8.18
C ILE A 74 15.32 -3.22 9.22
N ALA A 75 15.81 -3.10 10.45
CA ALA A 75 15.09 -2.50 11.57
C ALA A 75 16.06 -2.01 12.65
N VAL A 76 15.54 -1.25 13.61
CA VAL A 76 16.27 -0.78 14.78
C VAL A 76 15.57 -1.27 16.03
N LEU A 77 16.30 -1.96 16.90
CA LEU A 77 15.91 -2.35 18.25
C LEU A 77 16.35 -1.26 19.25
N LEU A 78 15.47 -0.94 20.19
CA LEU A 78 15.79 -0.13 21.36
C LEU A 78 16.10 -1.06 22.54
N ALA A 79 17.19 -0.82 23.24
CA ALA A 79 17.55 -1.60 24.42
C ALA A 79 16.60 -1.28 25.60
N GLU A 80 16.51 -2.18 26.59
CA GLU A 80 15.67 -2.00 27.78
C GLU A 80 15.91 -0.62 28.44
N GLY A 81 14.85 0.19 28.48
CA GLY A 81 14.87 1.52 29.09
C GLY A 81 15.11 2.70 28.15
N GLU A 82 15.14 2.50 26.82
CA GLU A 82 15.21 3.59 25.83
C GLU A 82 13.83 3.89 25.22
N ASP A 83 13.35 5.13 25.38
CA ASP A 83 12.07 5.60 24.84
C ASP A 83 12.11 5.87 23.32
N ALA A 84 10.95 5.74 22.66
CA ALA A 84 10.69 6.03 21.24
C ALA A 84 11.07 7.45 20.77
N SER A 85 11.50 8.32 21.69
CA SER A 85 12.07 9.64 21.40
C SER A 85 13.41 9.57 20.65
N ALA A 86 14.15 8.45 20.71
CA ALA A 86 15.41 8.28 19.98
C ALA A 86 15.22 8.06 18.46
N ILE A 87 14.04 7.63 18.03
CA ILE A 87 13.74 7.24 16.64
C ILE A 87 13.32 8.45 15.80
N ASN A 88 12.73 9.47 16.43
CA ASN A 88 12.23 10.67 15.76
C ASN A 88 13.33 11.60 15.20
N ALA A 89 14.61 11.33 15.48
CA ALA A 89 15.72 12.04 14.86
C ALA A 89 16.03 11.56 13.42
N SER A 90 15.53 10.39 13.00
CA SER A 90 15.68 9.84 11.64
C SER A 90 14.31 9.72 10.95
N GLY A 91 13.67 10.86 10.77
CA GLY A 91 12.49 11.01 9.93
C GLY A 91 12.86 11.08 8.45
N GLU A 92 12.99 9.93 7.79
CA GLU A 92 12.84 9.85 6.33
C GLU A 92 11.75 8.82 5.98
N LYS A 93 10.55 9.38 5.82
CA LYS A 93 9.47 9.08 4.86
C LYS A 93 9.27 7.61 4.42
N PRO A 94 8.11 6.98 4.76
CA PRO A 94 7.66 5.75 4.13
C PRO A 94 7.46 5.99 2.62
N ALA A 95 8.20 5.27 1.79
CA ALA A 95 7.93 5.17 0.37
C ALA A 95 6.80 4.14 0.18
N GLU A 96 5.59 4.67 0.24
CA GLU A 96 4.35 4.05 -0.21
C GLU A 96 4.48 3.67 -1.69
N GLU A 97 4.30 2.37 -1.95
CA GLU A 97 3.56 1.79 -3.08
C GLU A 97 3.94 2.26 -4.50
N LYS A 98 4.53 1.33 -5.27
CA LYS A 98 4.36 1.33 -6.72
C LYS A 98 4.08 -0.08 -7.22
N PRO A 99 2.80 -0.44 -7.46
CA PRO A 99 2.49 -1.67 -8.17
C PRO A 99 2.93 -1.53 -9.64
N ALA A 100 3.31 -2.66 -10.20
CA ALA A 100 3.85 -2.86 -11.53
C ALA A 100 3.09 -2.07 -12.63
N PRO A 101 3.80 -1.42 -13.57
CA PRO A 101 3.18 -0.95 -14.80
C PRO A 101 2.93 -2.18 -15.69
N ALA A 102 1.66 -2.57 -15.82
CA ALA A 102 1.22 -3.40 -16.92
C ALA A 102 1.47 -2.62 -18.22
N GLU A 103 2.49 -3.08 -18.93
CA GLU A 103 2.85 -2.73 -20.29
C GLU A 103 1.71 -3.17 -21.22
N ALA A 104 0.76 -2.26 -21.46
CA ALA A 104 -0.16 -2.34 -22.57
C ALA A 104 0.42 -1.49 -23.71
N GLU A 105 1.19 -2.17 -24.56
CA GLU A 105 1.67 -1.63 -25.82
C GLU A 105 0.54 -1.02 -26.66
N ALA A 106 0.86 0.16 -27.16
CA ALA A 106 0.12 0.86 -28.17
C ALA A 106 0.23 0.15 -29.54
N SER A 107 -0.88 0.08 -30.28
CA SER A 107 -0.90 0.69 -31.61
C SER A 107 -2.26 0.65 -32.30
N ALA A 108 -2.64 1.86 -32.71
CA ALA A 108 -3.26 2.19 -34.00
C ALA A 108 -4.64 1.60 -34.34
N LEU A 109 -5.66 2.46 -34.22
CA LEU A 109 -6.18 3.13 -35.41
C LEU A 109 -6.91 4.43 -35.01
N ARG A 110 -6.21 5.55 -35.13
CA ARG A 110 -6.81 6.88 -35.29
C ARG A 110 -7.38 6.96 -36.70
N VAL A 111 -8.65 7.26 -36.84
CA VAL A 111 -9.19 7.90 -38.06
C VAL A 111 -10.07 9.09 -37.63
N PRO A 112 -9.87 10.29 -38.22
CA PRO A 112 -10.35 11.54 -37.67
C PRO A 112 -11.77 11.91 -38.16
N ARG A 113 -12.49 12.60 -37.27
CA ARG A 113 -13.31 13.81 -37.49
C ARG A 113 -13.84 14.05 -38.92
N ALA A 114 -15.16 13.95 -39.09
CA ALA A 114 -16.08 15.04 -39.49
C ALA A 114 -17.29 14.48 -40.26
N LEU A 115 -18.51 14.77 -39.79
CA LEU A 115 -19.45 15.59 -40.57
C LEU A 115 -20.64 16.01 -39.70
N ARG A 116 -20.72 17.31 -39.44
CA ARG A 116 -21.97 17.99 -39.11
C ARG A 116 -22.87 17.93 -40.33
N LEU A 117 -24.07 17.38 -40.19
CA LEU A 117 -25.21 17.69 -41.06
C LEU A 117 -26.45 17.75 -40.15
N SER A 118 -26.77 18.92 -39.61
CA SER A 118 -27.66 19.92 -40.21
C SER A 118 -29.13 19.43 -40.23
N ARG A 119 -29.93 19.92 -39.27
CA ARG A 119 -31.40 19.96 -39.38
C ARG A 119 -31.76 20.81 -40.61
N PRO A 120 -32.88 20.54 -41.29
CA PRO A 120 -34.01 21.45 -41.10
C PRO A 120 -35.42 20.83 -41.26
N ARG A 121 -36.37 21.43 -40.52
CA ARG A 121 -37.75 21.90 -40.89
C ARG A 121 -38.70 20.93 -41.62
N GLN A 122 -40.01 20.88 -41.41
CA GLN A 122 -41.05 21.37 -40.49
C GLN A 122 -42.34 20.70 -41.02
N HIS A 123 -43.26 20.21 -40.18
CA HIS A 123 -44.69 20.37 -40.46
C HIS A 123 -45.56 20.17 -39.21
N ARG A 124 -45.82 21.30 -38.55
CA ARG A 124 -47.14 21.80 -38.12
C ARG A 124 -48.31 20.79 -38.17
N LEU A 125 -48.89 20.50 -37.00
CA LEU A 125 -50.33 20.64 -36.72
C LEU A 125 -50.49 20.69 -35.18
N HIS A 126 -50.50 21.88 -34.58
CA HIS A 126 -51.72 22.47 -34.02
C HIS A 126 -52.69 21.44 -33.42
N LEU A 127 -52.54 21.16 -32.12
CA LEU A 127 -53.72 21.09 -31.27
C LEU A 127 -53.43 21.75 -29.93
N ARG A 128 -53.77 23.04 -29.89
CA ARG A 128 -54.08 23.74 -28.64
C ARG A 128 -55.21 22.96 -27.97
N ARG A 129 -55.10 22.70 -26.66
CA ARG A 129 -55.99 23.33 -25.66
C ARG A 129 -55.84 22.71 -24.27
N ARG A 130 -55.65 23.62 -23.32
CA ARG A 130 -56.21 23.66 -21.95
C ARG A 130 -55.51 22.84 -20.85
N LEU A 131 -54.55 23.49 -20.18
CA LEU A 131 -54.64 23.69 -18.73
C LEU A 131 -55.71 24.77 -18.44
N PRO A 132 -56.19 25.03 -17.20
CA PRO A 132 -55.89 24.40 -15.90
C PRO A 132 -57.19 24.09 -15.09
N THR A 133 -57.15 23.25 -14.06
CA THR A 133 -57.95 23.57 -12.84
C THR A 133 -57.45 22.86 -11.58
N ILE A 134 -57.04 23.70 -10.64
CA ILE A 134 -56.86 23.48 -9.21
C ILE A 134 -58.14 22.89 -8.58
N ARG A 135 -58.01 21.88 -7.71
CA ARG A 135 -58.92 21.74 -6.55
C ARG A 135 -58.29 20.95 -5.40
N LYS A 136 -57.86 21.73 -4.39
CA LYS A 136 -58.16 21.58 -2.95
C LYS A 136 -58.17 20.15 -2.37
N PHE A 137 -57.20 19.84 -1.50
CA PHE A 137 -57.26 20.07 -0.03
C PHE A 137 -57.85 18.88 0.74
N ARG A 138 -57.29 18.63 1.93
CA ARG A 138 -57.75 17.75 3.03
C ARG A 138 -57.46 16.25 2.84
N LYS A 139 -57.05 15.46 3.84
CA LYS A 139 -56.95 15.62 5.32
C LYS A 139 -56.11 14.42 5.83
N ALA A 140 -55.00 14.62 6.53
CA ALA A 140 -54.83 14.32 7.96
C ALA A 140 -55.69 13.18 8.57
N GLN A 141 -54.98 12.29 9.27
CA GLN A 141 -55.39 11.37 10.36
C GLN A 141 -55.92 9.98 10.01
N ARG A 142 -55.08 8.95 10.17
CA ARG A 142 -54.95 8.17 11.42
C ARG A 142 -53.68 7.32 11.38
#